data_AF-A0A353FLZ6-F1
#
_entry.id   AF-A0A353FLZ6-F1
#
_cell.length_a   1.000
_cell.length_b   1.000
_cell.length_c   1.000
_cell.angle_alpha   90.00
_cell.angle_beta   90.00
_cell.angle_gamma   90.00
#
_symmetry.space_group_name_H-M   'P 1'
#
loop_
_entity.id
_entity.type
_entity.pdbx_description
1 polymer ?
#
loop_
_entity_poly.entity_id
_entity_poly.type
_entity_poly.pdbx_seq_one_letter_code
_entity_poly.pdbx_strand_id
1 'polypeptide(L)'
;MSVPITVLITTLLLFAPYSLGPNSRPQNLEGSSPSAITAAETSEPRIAWFTQWSQAVEEAKRLNRPILLQGAAPVCSGVPGMW
;
A
#
# COMPACT_ATOMS: atom_id res chain seq x y z
N MET A 1 22.84 -35.27 1.72
CA MET A 1 22.99 -34.36 2.89
C MET A 1 21.62 -34.16 3.47
N SER A 2 21.29 -34.82 4.59
CA SER A 2 19.96 -34.76 5.19
C SER A 2 19.86 -33.51 6.05
N VAL A 3 19.00 -32.56 5.67
CA VAL A 3 18.79 -31.35 6.48
C VAL A 3 18.04 -31.76 7.75
N PRO A 4 18.55 -31.43 8.96
CA PRO A 4 17.89 -31.80 10.20
C PRO A 4 16.54 -31.07 10.33
N ILE A 5 15.50 -31.82 10.68
CA ILE A 5 14.11 -31.36 10.86
C ILE A 5 14.03 -30.11 11.76
N THR A 6 14.92 -30.00 12.75
CA THR A 6 15.01 -28.85 13.65
C THR A 6 15.29 -27.53 12.92
N VAL A 7 16.13 -27.56 11.87
CA VAL A 7 16.43 -26.37 11.05
C VAL A 7 15.20 -25.96 10.24
N LEU A 8 14.46 -26.93 9.71
CA LEU A 8 13.23 -26.65 8.95
C LEU A 8 12.16 -25.99 9.83
N ILE A 9 12.00 -26.46 11.06
CA ILE A 9 11.02 -25.93 12.03
C ILE A 9 11.39 -24.51 12.47
N THR A 10 12.67 -24.24 12.75
CA THR A 10 13.10 -22.90 13.15
C THR A 10 12.95 -21.90 12.01
N THR A 11 13.28 -22.28 10.77
CA THR A 11 13.03 -21.43 9.61
C THR A 11 11.53 -21.16 9.42
N LEU A 12 10.67 -22.16 9.58
CA LEU A 12 9.23 -21.97 9.41
C LEU A 12 8.63 -21.01 10.45
N LEU A 13 9.10 -21.07 11.71
CA LEU A 13 8.65 -20.19 12.78
C LEU A 13 9.14 -18.75 12.61
N LEU A 14 10.34 -18.55 12.05
CA LEU A 14 10.90 -17.22 11.77
C LEU A 14 10.24 -16.52 10.58
N PHE A 15 9.67 -17.27 9.64
CA PHE A 15 9.02 -16.74 8.44
C PHE A 15 7.48 -16.82 8.46
N ALA A 16 6.87 -17.21 9.59
CA ALA A 16 5.42 -17.23 9.71
C ALA A 16 4.88 -15.78 9.70
N PRO A 17 4.07 -15.37 8.70
CA PRO A 17 3.37 -14.10 8.78
C PRO A 17 2.32 -14.22 9.89
N TYR A 18 2.43 -13.40 10.94
CA TYR A 18 1.39 -13.24 11.94
C TYR A 18 0.16 -12.56 11.33
N SER A 19 -0.61 -13.27 10.50
CA SER A 19 -1.91 -12.81 10.01
C SER A 19 -3.02 -13.48 10.80
N LEU A 20 -3.18 -13.06 12.05
CA LEU A 20 -4.44 -13.24 12.79
C LEU A 20 -5.18 -11.90 12.79
N GLY A 21 -5.95 -11.67 11.72
CA GLY A 21 -6.88 -10.56 11.64
C GLY A 21 -8.07 -10.94 10.76
N PRO A 22 -9.28 -11.13 11.31
CA PRO A 22 -10.47 -11.35 10.49
C PRO A 22 -10.97 -10.01 9.96
N ASN A 23 -10.48 -9.58 8.79
CA ASN A 23 -11.00 -8.40 8.09
C ASN A 23 -11.84 -8.83 6.89
N SER A 24 -12.96 -9.48 7.17
CA SER A 24 -14.03 -9.69 6.18
C SER A 24 -15.00 -8.52 6.24
N ARG A 25 -14.73 -7.46 5.45
CA ARG A 25 -15.74 -6.45 5.10
C ARG A 25 -16.09 -6.61 3.61
N PRO A 26 -17.36 -6.86 3.26
CA PRO A 26 -17.75 -7.04 1.86
C PRO A 26 -17.53 -5.75 1.08
N GLN A 27 -16.89 -5.86 -0.09
CA GLN A 27 -16.76 -4.76 -1.03
C GLN A 27 -18.10 -4.55 -1.73
N ASN A 28 -18.80 -3.48 -1.35
CA ASN A 28 -19.99 -3.04 -2.06
C ASN A 28 -19.52 -2.38 -3.37
N LEU A 29 -19.71 -3.08 -4.49
CA LEU A 29 -19.66 -2.50 -5.83
C LEU A 29 -20.92 -1.64 -5.99
N GLU A 30 -20.79 -0.32 -6.05
CA GLU A 30 -21.76 0.53 -6.74
C GLU A 30 -21.09 1.86 -7.11
N GLY A 31 -21.16 2.22 -8.39
CA GLY A 31 -20.60 3.46 -8.92
C GLY A 31 -21.54 4.67 -8.83
N SER A 32 -20.94 5.84 -9.10
CA SER A 32 -21.51 7.13 -9.54
C SER A 32 -21.72 8.27 -8.51
N SER A 33 -20.79 9.24 -8.61
CA SER A 33 -21.01 10.71 -8.75
C SER A 33 -21.35 11.57 -7.51
N PRO A 34 -21.19 12.91 -7.59
CA PRO A 34 -19.95 13.68 -7.47
C PRO A 34 -19.82 14.40 -6.11
N SER A 35 -18.57 14.66 -5.72
CA SER A 35 -18.14 15.33 -4.49
C SER A 35 -18.98 16.53 -4.08
N ALA A 36 -19.77 16.34 -3.02
CA ALA A 36 -20.07 17.38 -2.04
C ALA A 36 -19.73 16.81 -0.66
N ILE A 37 -18.42 16.65 -0.39
CA ILE A 37 -17.96 16.22 0.93
C ILE A 37 -17.76 17.47 1.77
N THR A 38 -18.80 17.81 2.52
CA THR A 38 -18.70 18.65 3.72
C THR A 38 -17.58 18.08 4.59
N ALA A 39 -16.59 18.92 4.91
CA ALA A 39 -15.42 18.58 5.69
C ALA A 39 -15.82 18.15 7.12
N ALA A 40 -16.10 16.86 7.29
CA ALA A 40 -15.95 16.18 8.57
C ALA A 40 -14.62 15.44 8.52
N GLU A 41 -13.58 16.12 9.01
CA GLU A 41 -12.20 15.64 9.08
C GLU A 41 -12.12 14.34 9.89
N THR A 42 -12.14 13.22 9.20
CA THR A 42 -11.61 11.98 9.77
C THR A 42 -10.09 12.06 9.67
N SER A 43 -9.43 12.06 10.82
CA SER A 43 -7.97 12.02 11.02
C SER A 43 -7.37 10.66 10.63
N GLU A 44 -7.82 10.06 9.53
CA GLU A 44 -7.12 8.91 8.99
C GLU A 44 -5.85 9.38 8.28
N PRO A 45 -4.70 8.73 8.53
CA PRO A 45 -3.47 9.03 7.80
C PRO A 45 -3.72 8.82 6.30
N ARG A 46 -3.71 9.92 5.53
CA ARG A 46 -3.83 9.89 4.07
C ARG A 46 -2.46 9.92 3.41
N ILE A 47 -2.34 9.21 2.30
CA ILE A 47 -1.16 9.29 1.43
C ILE A 47 -1.26 10.57 0.61
N ALA A 48 -0.22 11.39 0.67
CA ALA A 48 -0.05 12.53 -0.24
C ALA A 48 0.68 12.06 -1.50
N TRP A 49 0.02 12.20 -2.65
CA TRP A 49 0.59 11.87 -3.96
C TRP A 49 1.11 13.13 -4.64
N PHE A 50 2.37 13.09 -5.10
CA PHE A 50 3.01 14.18 -5.83
C PHE A 50 3.29 13.74 -7.27
N THR A 51 2.85 14.52 -8.25
CA THR A 51 3.15 14.26 -9.67
C THR A 51 4.47 14.90 -10.11
N GLN A 52 5.01 15.84 -9.32
CA GLN A 52 6.26 16.53 -9.59
C GLN A 52 7.32 16.13 -8.58
N TRP A 53 8.48 15.70 -9.09
CA TRP A 53 9.59 15.26 -8.26
C TRP A 53 10.11 16.34 -7.31
N SER A 54 10.17 17.60 -7.75
CA SER A 54 10.62 18.72 -6.92
C SER A 54 9.76 18.90 -5.67
N GLN A 55 8.44 18.85 -5.81
CA GLN A 55 7.49 18.96 -4.69
C GLN A 55 7.62 17.78 -3.72
N ALA A 56 7.76 16.56 -4.25
CA ALA A 56 7.96 15.37 -3.43
C ALA A 56 9.26 15.47 -2.59
N VAL A 57 10.35 15.94 -3.20
CA VAL A 57 11.64 16.12 -2.52
C VAL A 57 11.58 17.22 -1.46
N GLU A 58 10.93 18.34 -1.76
CA GLU A 58 10.74 19.43 -0.80
C GLU A 58 9.98 18.95 0.44
N GLU A 59 8.86 18.25 0.24
CA GLU A 59 8.03 17.75 1.34
C GLU A 59 8.72 16.65 2.14
N ALA A 60 9.38 15.70 1.46
CA ALA A 60 10.13 14.63 2.12
C ALA A 60 11.22 15.18 3.03
N LYS A 61 11.92 16.25 2.60
CA LYS A 61 12.90 16.96 3.43
C LYS A 61 12.24 17.66 4.62
N ARG A 62 11.14 18.40 4.39
CA ARG A 62 10.42 19.12 5.45
C ARG A 62 9.93 18.19 6.54
N LEU A 63 9.45 17.01 6.17
CA LEU A 63 8.93 16.00 7.09
C LEU A 63 9.98 15.02 7.62
N ASN A 64 11.20 15.04 7.07
CA ASN A 64 12.24 14.04 7.30
C ASN A 64 11.71 12.60 7.11
N ARG A 65 11.03 12.35 5.98
CA ARG A 65 10.43 11.06 5.64
C ARG A 65 10.97 10.54 4.30
N PRO A 66 11.12 9.21 4.13
CA PRO A 66 11.51 8.64 2.84
C PRO A 66 10.39 8.81 1.80
N ILE A 67 10.78 8.81 0.52
CA ILE A 67 9.86 8.87 -0.62
C ILE A 67 9.51 7.44 -1.05
N LEU A 68 8.21 7.15 -1.20
CA LEU A 68 7.73 5.99 -1.95
C LEU A 68 7.52 6.40 -3.41
N LEU A 69 8.34 5.87 -4.32
CA LEU A 69 8.18 6.11 -5.76
C LEU A 69 7.35 4.99 -6.37
N GLN A 70 6.21 5.33 -6.95
CA GLN A 70 5.35 4.41 -7.69
C GLN A 70 5.31 4.81 -9.16
N GLY A 71 5.78 3.93 -10.04
CA GLY A 71 5.51 4.02 -11.47
C GLY A 71 4.19 3.30 -11.79
N ALA A 72 3.31 3.97 -12.52
CA ALA A 72 2.08 3.37 -13.04
C ALA A 72 2.02 3.59 -14.56
N ALA A 73 1.43 2.62 -15.25
CA ALA A 73 1.08 2.74 -16.66
C ALA A 73 -0.40 2.35 -16.80
N PRO A 74 -1.18 3.03 -17.66
CA PRO A 74 -2.57 2.66 -17.92
C PRO A 74 -2.73 1.22 -18.42
N VAL A 75 -1.73 0.72 -19.16
CA VAL A 75 -1.65 -0.62 -19.71
C VAL A 75 -0.19 -1.04 -19.87
N CYS A 76 0.12 -2.29 -19.51
CA CYS A 76 1.42 -2.91 -19.71
C CYS A 76 1.22 -4.30 -20.34
N SER A 77 1.80 -4.55 -21.52
CA SER A 77 1.68 -5.84 -22.22
C SER A 77 0.24 -6.33 -22.41
N GLY A 78 -0.70 -5.38 -22.63
CA GLY A 78 -2.13 -5.68 -22.75
C GLY A 78 -2.87 -5.94 -21.43
N VAL A 79 -2.18 -5.87 -20.29
CA VAL A 79 -2.79 -5.96 -18.95
C VAL A 79 -3.23 -4.56 -18.50
N PRO A 80 -4.49 -4.37 -18.07
CA PRO A 80 -4.96 -3.11 -17.48
C PRO A 80 -4.13 -2.74 -16.25
N GLY A 81 -3.68 -1.48 -16.19
CA GLY A 81 -2.89 -0.96 -15.08
C GLY A 81 -3.66 0.03 -14.20
N MET A 82 -2.91 0.79 -13.40
CA MET A 82 -3.47 1.78 -12.48
C MET A 82 -3.43 3.18 -13.09
N TRP A 83 -4.39 4.01 -12.69
CA TRP A 83 -4.51 5.42 -13.04
C TRP A 83 -4.26 6.30 -11.82
#